data_AF-A0A3B8ZE35-F1
#
_entry.id   AF-A0A3B8ZE35-F1
#
_cell.length_a   1.000
_cell.length_b   1.000
_cell.length_c   1.000
_cell.angle_alpha   90.00
_cell.angle_beta   90.00
_cell.angle_gamma   90.00
#
_symmetry.space_group_name_H-M   'P 1'
#
loop_
_entity.id
_entity.type
_entity.pdbx_description
1 polymer ?
#
loop_
_entity_poly.entity_id
_entity_poly.type
_entity_poly.pdbx_seq_one_letter_code
_entity_poly.pdbx_strand_id
1 'polypeptide(L)'
;MNSNQHAFENTGELPVITGGKVLIVDDEPRLTESLRAILAMRGYDQHICTSGAEAILTLGQESFDVILMDIMMSDMTGLDVIEHLHKIGVQTPIIIVSGDDSINNAIRAIRSGVFDFVRKPYEPEQLIKTIENAIYKIRLEKANKLIQSQLEHSRNLYRYLIDSSPDFIYTLDKDGYFNFVNNRVESLLGYSKEELVGQHYSFLVYEEDIDRAKFFFNERRTDSRTQQNVEMRLKCKSPDMRFRHFETSFVTIVLKSKGLYETGKDSPPFIGTYGVARDISDRKKAEEMINFQAYHDALTE
;
A
#
# COMPACT_ATOMS: atom_id res chain seq x y z
N MET A 1 -10.71 -37.99 1.04
CA MET A 1 -10.68 -36.51 1.07
C MET A 1 -9.28 -36.09 0.65
N ASN A 2 -9.03 -36.08 -0.66
CA ASN A 2 -7.77 -35.62 -1.26
C ASN A 2 -7.93 -34.14 -1.60
N SER A 3 -7.07 -33.27 -1.06
CA SER A 3 -5.87 -32.78 -1.73
C SER A 3 -6.20 -31.83 -2.88
N ASN A 4 -6.17 -30.53 -2.59
CA ASN A 4 -5.89 -29.51 -3.60
C ASN A 4 -4.90 -28.50 -3.01
N GLN A 5 -3.68 -28.98 -2.78
CA GLN A 5 -2.47 -28.17 -2.85
C GLN A 5 -2.02 -28.19 -4.31
N HIS A 6 -2.48 -27.22 -5.11
CA HIS A 6 -1.74 -26.89 -6.31
C HIS A 6 -0.65 -25.91 -5.89
N ALA A 7 0.56 -26.46 -5.76
CA ALA A 7 1.78 -25.70 -5.72
C ALA A 7 1.83 -24.81 -6.96
N PHE A 8 2.14 -23.52 -6.76
CA PHE A 8 2.56 -22.63 -7.82
C PHE A 8 3.92 -23.14 -8.32
N GLU A 9 3.90 -23.97 -9.35
CA GLU A 9 5.11 -24.21 -10.13
C GLU A 9 5.50 -22.90 -10.81
N ASN A 10 6.64 -22.37 -10.39
CA ASN A 10 7.30 -21.23 -11.00
C ASN A 10 7.98 -21.71 -12.29
N THR A 11 7.20 -22.07 -13.32
CA THR A 11 7.72 -22.08 -14.68
C THR A 11 7.88 -20.62 -15.07
N GLY A 12 9.05 -20.20 -15.55
CA GLY A 12 9.29 -18.83 -16.01
C GLY A 12 8.48 -18.44 -17.26
N GLU A 13 7.35 -19.10 -17.50
CA GLU A 13 6.41 -18.83 -18.58
C GLU A 13 5.34 -17.87 -18.06
N LEU A 14 5.15 -16.78 -18.81
CA LEU A 14 4.12 -15.79 -18.55
C LEU A 14 2.75 -16.49 -18.52
N PRO A 15 1.84 -16.11 -17.59
CA PRO A 15 0.50 -16.69 -17.57
C PRO A 15 -0.17 -16.46 -18.92
N VAL A 16 -0.67 -17.54 -19.53
CA VAL A 16 -1.32 -17.49 -20.84
C VAL A 16 -2.56 -16.61 -20.72
N ILE A 17 -2.52 -15.43 -21.34
CA ILE A 17 -3.70 -14.57 -21.42
C ILE A 17 -4.57 -15.10 -22.55
N THR A 18 -5.67 -15.75 -22.21
CA THR A 18 -6.69 -16.17 -23.18
C THR A 18 -7.73 -15.06 -23.33
N GLY A 19 -7.86 -14.51 -24.54
CA GLY A 19 -8.90 -13.53 -24.90
C GLY A 19 -8.63 -12.08 -24.49
N GLY A 20 -9.55 -11.20 -24.87
CA GLY A 20 -9.44 -9.74 -24.74
C GLY A 20 -10.00 -9.03 -25.99
N LYS A 21 -10.18 -7.71 -25.91
CA LYS A 21 -10.74 -6.93 -27.01
C LYS A 21 -9.62 -6.26 -27.84
N VAL A 22 -9.50 -6.65 -29.09
CA VAL A 22 -8.47 -6.18 -30.03
C VAL A 22 -9.09 -5.24 -31.06
N LEU A 23 -8.51 -4.06 -31.23
CA LEU A 23 -8.84 -3.19 -32.36
C LEU A 23 -7.84 -3.47 -33.49
N ILE A 24 -8.33 -3.76 -34.70
CA ILE A 24 -7.54 -3.91 -35.91
C ILE A 24 -7.78 -2.67 -36.78
N VAL A 25 -6.72 -1.99 -37.20
CA VAL A 25 -6.78 -0.80 -38.05
C VAL A 25 -5.90 -1.02 -39.27
N ASP A 26 -6.52 -1.38 -40.39
CA ASP A 26 -5.85 -1.71 -41.64
C ASP A 26 -6.88 -1.56 -42.79
N ASP A 27 -6.53 -0.88 -43.87
CA ASP A 27 -7.43 -0.61 -45.01
C ASP A 27 -7.43 -1.75 -46.04
N GLU A 28 -6.61 -2.79 -45.86
CA GLU A 28 -6.55 -3.97 -46.71
C GLU A 28 -7.54 -5.07 -46.23
N PRO A 29 -8.63 -5.36 -46.98
CA PRO A 29 -9.66 -6.31 -46.53
C PRO A 29 -9.16 -7.73 -46.33
N ARG A 30 -8.12 -8.12 -47.09
CA ARG A 30 -7.54 -9.47 -47.01
C ARG A 30 -6.74 -9.66 -45.73
N LEU A 31 -6.00 -8.64 -45.31
CA LEU A 31 -5.18 -8.69 -44.09
C LEU A 31 -6.06 -8.65 -42.84
N THR A 32 -7.05 -7.77 -42.82
CA THR A 32 -8.04 -7.70 -41.74
C THR A 32 -8.78 -9.02 -41.53
N GLU A 33 -9.17 -9.72 -42.62
CA GLU A 33 -9.79 -11.05 -42.53
C GLU A 33 -8.82 -12.11 -41.98
N SER A 34 -7.55 -12.08 -42.42
CA SER A 34 -6.53 -12.99 -41.91
C SER A 34 -6.28 -12.78 -40.42
N LEU A 35 -6.13 -11.53 -39.98
CA LEU A 35 -5.97 -11.19 -38.57
C LEU A 35 -7.19 -11.61 -37.74
N ARG A 36 -8.40 -11.38 -38.26
CA ARG A 36 -9.64 -11.84 -37.61
C ARG A 36 -9.62 -13.35 -37.39
N ALA A 37 -9.27 -14.13 -38.41
CA ALA A 37 -9.21 -15.58 -38.30
C ALA A 37 -8.18 -16.06 -37.26
N ILE A 38 -6.97 -15.47 -37.25
CA ILE A 38 -5.91 -15.80 -36.30
C ILE A 38 -6.35 -15.50 -34.85
N LEU A 39 -6.94 -14.32 -34.63
CA LEU A 39 -7.33 -13.85 -33.31
C LEU A 39 -8.58 -14.58 -32.78
N ALA A 40 -9.53 -14.92 -33.65
CA ALA A 40 -10.73 -15.65 -33.28
C ALA A 40 -10.39 -17.07 -32.78
N MET A 41 -9.41 -17.73 -33.39
CA MET A 41 -8.92 -19.04 -32.92
C MET A 41 -8.32 -19.01 -31.50
N ARG A 42 -7.92 -17.83 -31.02
CA ARG A 42 -7.36 -17.61 -29.67
C ARG A 42 -8.35 -16.97 -28.70
N GLY A 43 -9.61 -16.80 -29.12
CA GLY A 43 -10.70 -16.30 -28.26
C GLY A 43 -10.66 -14.80 -27.98
N TYR A 44 -9.99 -14.01 -28.82
CA TYR A 44 -10.09 -12.56 -28.75
C TYR A 44 -11.41 -12.08 -29.36
N ASP A 45 -11.91 -10.93 -28.90
CA ASP A 45 -12.98 -10.17 -29.53
C ASP A 45 -12.34 -9.12 -30.45
N GLN A 46 -12.65 -9.12 -31.75
CA GLN A 46 -12.06 -8.16 -32.69
C GLN A 46 -13.06 -7.07 -33.08
N HIS A 47 -12.59 -5.84 -33.14
CA HIS A 47 -13.24 -4.74 -33.86
C HIS A 47 -12.32 -4.32 -35.01
N ILE A 48 -12.86 -4.06 -36.19
CA ILE A 48 -12.07 -3.67 -37.36
C ILE A 48 -12.44 -2.24 -37.76
N CYS A 49 -11.42 -1.41 -37.95
CA CYS A 49 -11.51 -0.13 -38.61
C CYS A 49 -10.69 -0.18 -39.90
N THR A 50 -11.24 0.42 -40.96
CA THR A 50 -10.64 0.44 -42.31
C THR A 50 -10.01 1.79 -42.66
N SER A 51 -9.95 2.70 -41.70
CA SER A 51 -9.33 4.02 -41.84
C SER A 51 -8.84 4.54 -40.49
N GLY A 52 -7.87 5.44 -40.51
CA GLY A 52 -7.37 6.09 -39.29
C GLY A 52 -8.44 6.97 -38.63
N ALA A 53 -9.26 7.66 -39.43
CA ALA A 53 -10.37 8.48 -38.93
C ALA A 53 -11.42 7.65 -38.15
N GLU A 54 -11.77 6.48 -38.67
CA GLU A 54 -12.68 5.54 -37.99
C GLU A 54 -12.08 5.05 -36.67
N ALA A 55 -10.80 4.68 -36.66
CA ALA A 55 -10.11 4.23 -35.46
C ALA A 55 -10.12 5.28 -34.34
N ILE A 56 -9.88 6.56 -34.68
CA ILE A 56 -9.93 7.67 -33.71
C ILE A 56 -11.32 7.81 -33.10
N LEU A 57 -12.38 7.75 -33.93
CA LEU A 57 -13.75 7.84 -33.44
C LEU A 57 -14.10 6.66 -32.52
N THR A 58 -13.75 5.44 -32.92
CA THR A 58 -14.01 4.22 -32.16
C THR A 58 -13.29 4.23 -30.81
N LEU A 59 -12.02 4.67 -30.76
CA LEU A 59 -11.25 4.77 -29.52
C LEU A 59 -11.72 5.89 -28.59
N GLY A 60 -12.50 6.83 -29.08
CA GLY A 60 -13.20 7.82 -28.26
C GLY A 60 -14.46 7.27 -27.56
N GLN A 61 -15.02 6.16 -28.05
CA GLN A 61 -16.28 5.61 -27.56
C GLN A 61 -16.09 4.29 -26.80
N GLU A 62 -15.11 3.50 -27.21
CA GLU A 62 -14.87 2.16 -26.69
C GLU A 62 -13.42 1.98 -26.23
N SER A 63 -13.22 1.11 -25.25
CA SER A 63 -11.89 0.71 -24.79
C SER A 63 -11.52 -0.67 -25.33
N PHE A 64 -10.21 -0.86 -25.53
CA PHE A 64 -9.61 -2.08 -26.07
C PHE A 64 -8.43 -2.49 -25.18
N ASP A 65 -8.08 -3.78 -25.19
CA ASP A 65 -6.91 -4.30 -24.51
C ASP A 65 -5.62 -4.05 -25.32
N VAL A 66 -5.72 -4.00 -26.65
CA VAL A 66 -4.59 -3.76 -27.57
C VAL A 66 -5.09 -3.25 -28.92
N ILE A 67 -4.27 -2.47 -29.61
CA ILE A 67 -4.53 -1.97 -30.97
C ILE A 67 -3.46 -2.55 -31.91
N LEU A 68 -3.89 -3.14 -33.02
CA LEU A 68 -3.04 -3.50 -34.16
C LEU A 68 -3.22 -2.42 -35.23
N MET A 69 -2.15 -1.69 -35.56
CA MET A 69 -2.19 -0.50 -36.40
C MET A 69 -1.29 -0.65 -37.62
N ASP A 70 -1.86 -0.53 -38.83
CA ASP A 70 -1.03 -0.33 -40.02
C ASP A 70 -0.44 1.09 -40.04
N ILE A 71 0.79 1.23 -40.55
CA ILE A 71 1.43 2.52 -40.78
C ILE A 71 0.85 3.19 -42.03
N MET A 72 0.57 2.42 -43.07
CA MET A 72 0.22 2.95 -44.39
C MET A 72 -1.26 2.74 -44.65
N MET A 73 -2.05 3.80 -44.55
CA MET A 73 -3.47 3.80 -44.92
C MET A 73 -3.76 4.93 -45.88
N SER A 74 -4.84 4.78 -46.64
CA SER A 74 -5.26 5.72 -47.68
C SER A 74 -5.67 7.11 -47.17
N ASP A 75 -6.17 7.25 -45.94
CA ASP A 75 -6.66 8.52 -45.38
C ASP A 75 -5.60 9.28 -44.57
N MET A 76 -4.81 8.58 -43.76
CA MET A 76 -3.73 9.15 -42.96
C MET A 76 -2.71 8.08 -42.58
N THR A 77 -1.53 8.47 -42.07
CA THR A 77 -0.57 7.47 -41.59
C THR A 77 -0.95 6.97 -40.20
N GLY A 78 -0.63 5.71 -39.88
CA GLY A 78 -0.83 5.17 -38.53
C GLY A 78 -0.08 5.95 -37.45
N LEU A 79 1.04 6.61 -37.81
CA LEU A 79 1.78 7.49 -36.91
C LEU A 79 0.97 8.75 -36.57
N ASP A 80 0.23 9.32 -37.52
CA ASP A 80 -0.67 10.46 -37.28
C ASP A 80 -1.79 10.07 -36.32
N VAL A 81 -2.33 8.86 -36.48
CA VAL A 81 -3.33 8.28 -35.55
C VAL A 81 -2.73 8.15 -34.15
N ILE A 82 -1.55 7.54 -34.01
CA ILE A 82 -0.85 7.38 -32.73
C ILE A 82 -0.64 8.73 -32.04
N GLU A 83 -0.18 9.75 -32.77
CA GLU A 83 0.01 11.09 -32.23
C GLU A 83 -1.31 11.68 -31.71
N HIS A 84 -2.41 11.50 -32.44
CA HIS A 84 -3.74 11.91 -32.00
C HIS A 84 -4.17 11.18 -30.71
N LEU A 85 -4.01 9.85 -30.67
CA LEU A 85 -4.37 9.02 -29.52
C LEU A 85 -3.59 9.40 -28.25
N HIS A 86 -2.30 9.73 -28.38
CA HIS A 86 -1.49 10.20 -27.26
C HIS A 86 -1.95 11.56 -26.75
N LYS A 87 -2.37 12.49 -27.63
CA LYS A 87 -2.90 13.81 -27.22
C LYS A 87 -4.19 13.70 -26.41
N ILE A 88 -5.05 12.73 -26.72
CA ILE A 88 -6.30 12.49 -25.97
C ILE A 88 -6.10 11.54 -24.77
N GLY A 89 -4.87 11.08 -24.52
CA GLY A 89 -4.52 10.29 -23.33
C GLY A 89 -4.93 8.81 -23.41
N VAL A 90 -5.09 8.24 -24.60
CA VAL A 90 -5.33 6.80 -24.76
C VAL A 90 -4.11 6.02 -24.26
N GLN A 91 -4.34 5.12 -23.29
CA GLN A 91 -3.32 4.29 -22.63
C GLN A 91 -3.26 2.87 -23.22
N THR A 92 -4.10 2.56 -24.20
CA THR A 92 -4.16 1.24 -24.82
C THR A 92 -2.84 0.95 -25.55
N PRO A 93 -2.20 -0.21 -25.34
CA PRO A 93 -0.95 -0.52 -26.01
C PRO A 93 -1.18 -0.68 -27.52
N ILE A 94 -0.31 -0.05 -28.30
CA ILE A 94 -0.37 -0.05 -29.77
C ILE A 94 0.75 -0.94 -30.29
N ILE A 95 0.42 -1.92 -31.12
CA ILE A 95 1.36 -2.73 -31.87
C ILE A 95 1.24 -2.32 -33.33
N ILE A 96 2.35 -1.90 -33.92
CA ILE A 96 2.36 -1.57 -35.33
C ILE A 96 2.51 -2.84 -36.16
N VAL A 97 1.76 -2.96 -37.26
CA VAL A 97 1.86 -4.06 -38.22
C VAL A 97 2.21 -3.50 -39.59
N SER A 98 3.42 -3.70 -40.09
CA SER A 98 3.84 -3.11 -41.37
C SER A 98 4.71 -4.03 -42.23
N GLY A 99 4.59 -3.89 -43.55
CA GLY A 99 5.47 -4.54 -44.53
C GLY A 99 6.68 -3.71 -44.97
N ASP A 100 6.81 -2.46 -44.50
CA ASP A 100 7.95 -1.60 -44.85
C ASP A 100 9.21 -2.01 -44.06
N ASP A 101 10.32 -2.21 -44.78
CA ASP A 101 11.62 -2.62 -44.25
C ASP A 101 12.44 -1.44 -43.70
N SER A 102 11.89 -0.22 -43.74
CA SER A 102 12.62 0.94 -43.27
C SER A 102 12.77 0.91 -41.73
N ILE A 103 13.98 0.56 -41.29
CA ILE A 103 14.44 0.62 -39.88
C ILE A 103 14.10 1.99 -39.26
N ASN A 104 14.10 3.05 -40.05
CA ASN A 104 13.77 4.40 -39.63
C ASN A 104 12.31 4.55 -39.15
N ASN A 105 11.35 3.89 -39.79
CA ASN A 105 9.96 3.92 -39.37
C ASN A 105 9.74 3.12 -38.07
N ALA A 106 10.44 1.99 -37.89
CA ALA A 106 10.43 1.23 -36.65
C ALA A 106 11.04 2.02 -35.47
N ILE A 107 12.16 2.72 -35.68
CA ILE A 107 12.78 3.58 -34.65
C ILE A 107 11.85 4.75 -34.28
N ARG A 108 11.20 5.38 -35.26
CA ARG A 108 10.24 6.47 -35.01
C ARG A 108 9.04 5.96 -34.22
N ALA A 109 8.50 4.81 -34.59
CA ALA A 109 7.40 4.17 -33.88
C ALA A 109 7.71 3.92 -32.40
N ILE A 110 8.86 3.30 -32.10
CA ILE A 110 9.29 3.04 -30.71
C ILE A 110 9.41 4.36 -29.93
N ARG A 111 9.99 5.39 -30.55
CA ARG A 111 10.11 6.72 -29.93
C ARG A 111 8.76 7.41 -29.71
N SER A 112 7.75 7.08 -30.50
CA SER A 112 6.41 7.62 -30.35
C SER A 112 5.66 7.04 -29.16
N GLY A 113 6.12 5.95 -28.54
CA GLY A 113 5.48 5.34 -27.37
C GLY A 113 4.60 4.14 -27.67
N VAL A 114 4.74 3.53 -28.86
CA VAL A 114 4.07 2.25 -29.16
C VAL A 114 4.68 1.11 -28.34
N PHE A 115 3.91 0.05 -28.16
CA PHE A 115 4.33 -1.11 -27.37
C PHE A 115 5.38 -1.93 -28.12
N ASP A 116 5.09 -2.31 -29.37
CA ASP A 116 5.98 -3.13 -30.20
C ASP A 116 5.64 -3.00 -31.69
N PHE A 117 6.40 -3.70 -32.53
CA PHE A 117 6.26 -3.74 -33.98
C PHE A 117 6.29 -5.19 -34.50
N VAL A 118 5.38 -5.51 -35.41
CA VAL A 118 5.27 -6.79 -36.11
C VAL A 118 5.43 -6.55 -37.61
N ARG A 119 6.40 -7.26 -38.23
CA ARG A 119 6.68 -7.16 -39.67
C ARG A 119 5.74 -8.08 -40.47
N LYS A 120 5.22 -7.59 -41.60
CA LYS A 120 4.52 -8.39 -42.61
C LYS A 120 5.55 -9.01 -43.58
N PRO A 121 5.46 -10.30 -43.98
CA PRO A 121 4.53 -11.30 -43.47
C PRO A 121 4.92 -11.76 -42.05
N TYR A 122 3.93 -12.00 -41.20
CA TYR A 122 4.11 -12.44 -39.81
C TYR A 122 3.75 -13.91 -39.62
N GLU A 123 4.45 -14.58 -38.72
CA GLU A 123 4.03 -15.88 -38.21
C GLU A 123 2.91 -15.70 -37.16
N PRO A 124 1.79 -16.46 -37.23
CA PRO A 124 0.68 -16.32 -36.29
C PRO A 124 1.10 -16.38 -34.81
N GLU A 125 1.99 -17.32 -34.46
CA GLU A 125 2.51 -17.48 -33.10
C GLU A 125 3.27 -16.24 -32.62
N GLN A 126 4.05 -15.60 -33.50
CA GLN A 126 4.78 -14.38 -33.16
C GLN A 126 3.82 -13.21 -32.88
N LEU A 127 2.80 -13.03 -33.73
CA LEU A 127 1.79 -11.99 -33.56
C LEU A 127 1.05 -12.17 -32.22
N ILE A 128 0.57 -13.39 -31.94
CA ILE A 128 -0.16 -13.70 -30.71
C ILE A 128 0.71 -13.44 -29.47
N LYS A 129 1.97 -13.89 -29.49
CA LYS A 129 2.90 -13.63 -28.38
C LYS A 129 3.12 -12.12 -28.14
N THR A 130 3.20 -11.33 -29.21
CA THR A 130 3.36 -9.88 -29.10
C THR A 130 2.13 -9.22 -28.46
N ILE A 131 0.93 -9.68 -28.85
CA ILE A 131 -0.34 -9.25 -28.27
C ILE A 131 -0.43 -9.63 -26.79
N GLU A 132 -0.15 -10.88 -26.44
CA GLU A 132 -0.20 -11.37 -25.07
C GLU A 132 0.77 -10.59 -24.16
N ASN A 133 1.99 -10.31 -24.63
CA ASN A 133 2.96 -9.49 -23.92
C ASN A 133 2.44 -8.06 -23.69
N ALA A 134 1.80 -7.45 -24.69
CA ALA A 134 1.23 -6.12 -24.59
C ALA A 134 0.16 -6.03 -23.52
N ILE A 135 -0.80 -6.95 -23.57
CA ILE A 135 -1.91 -7.00 -22.61
C ILE A 135 -1.38 -7.32 -21.21
N TYR A 136 -0.45 -8.28 -21.09
CA TYR A 136 0.13 -8.67 -19.81
C TYR A 136 0.82 -7.51 -19.12
N LYS A 137 1.71 -6.79 -19.83
CA LYS A 137 2.46 -5.67 -19.25
C LYS A 137 1.53 -4.59 -18.72
N ILE A 138 0.52 -4.19 -19.51
CA ILE A 138 -0.42 -3.14 -19.10
C ILE A 138 -1.29 -3.59 -17.92
N ARG A 139 -1.75 -4.86 -17.90
CA ARG A 139 -2.50 -5.40 -16.75
C ARG A 139 -1.65 -5.45 -15.49
N LEU A 140 -0.38 -5.86 -15.61
CA LEU A 140 0.56 -5.90 -14.49
C LEU A 140 0.83 -4.49 -13.93
N GLU A 141 1.06 -3.51 -14.80
CA GLU A 141 1.26 -2.11 -14.38
C GLU A 141 0.01 -1.53 -13.70
N LYS A 142 -1.19 -1.82 -14.20
CA LYS A 142 -2.46 -1.42 -13.57
C LYS A 142 -2.64 -2.08 -12.20
N ALA A 143 -2.38 -3.38 -12.09
CA ALA A 143 -2.47 -4.12 -10.83
C ALA A 143 -1.48 -3.59 -9.79
N ASN A 144 -0.22 -3.33 -10.18
CA ASN A 144 0.78 -2.77 -9.30
C ASN A 144 0.39 -1.38 -8.79
N LYS A 145 -0.11 -0.50 -9.66
CA LYS A 145 -0.62 0.83 -9.26
C LYS A 145 -1.78 0.73 -8.27
N LEU A 146 -2.71 -0.20 -8.51
CA LEU A 146 -3.86 -0.42 -7.62
C LEU A 146 -3.40 -0.90 -6.23
N ILE A 147 -2.52 -1.90 -6.19
CA ILE A 147 -1.97 -2.44 -4.93
C ILE A 147 -1.22 -1.35 -4.17
N GLN A 148 -0.41 -0.53 -4.85
CA GLN A 148 0.30 0.59 -4.22
C GLN A 148 -0.67 1.62 -3.63
N SER A 149 -1.72 2.00 -4.37
CA SER A 149 -2.75 2.92 -3.89
C SER A 149 -3.50 2.38 -2.68
N GLN A 150 -3.88 1.09 -2.70
CA GLN A 150 -4.52 0.44 -1.56
C GLN A 150 -3.60 0.38 -0.34
N LEU A 151 -2.32 0.05 -0.54
CA LEU A 151 -1.33 0.01 0.52
C LEU A 151 -1.13 1.40 1.15
N GLU A 152 -1.06 2.44 0.33
CA GLU A 152 -0.94 3.82 0.81
C GLU A 152 -2.18 4.27 1.58
N HIS A 153 -3.38 4.00 1.05
CA HIS A 153 -4.64 4.32 1.71
C HIS A 153 -4.74 3.63 3.08
N SER A 154 -4.45 2.33 3.12
CA SER A 154 -4.43 1.55 4.35
C SER A 154 -3.41 2.09 5.36
N ARG A 155 -2.19 2.40 4.92
CA ARG A 155 -1.14 3.00 5.77
C ARG A 155 -1.58 4.34 6.36
N ASN A 156 -2.18 5.21 5.56
CA ASN A 156 -2.62 6.52 6.00
C ASN A 156 -3.78 6.42 6.99
N LEU A 157 -4.73 5.50 6.74
CA LEU A 157 -5.81 5.20 7.67
C LEU A 157 -5.27 4.70 9.02
N TYR A 158 -4.33 3.75 9.03
CA TYR A 158 -3.72 3.26 10.27
C TYR A 158 -3.01 4.36 11.05
N ARG A 159 -2.24 5.23 10.38
CA ARG A 159 -1.61 6.38 11.03
C ARG A 159 -2.65 7.31 11.66
N TYR A 160 -3.69 7.65 10.91
CA TYR A 160 -4.78 8.50 11.40
C TYR A 160 -5.48 7.90 12.62
N LEU A 161 -5.82 6.61 12.60
CA LEU A 161 -6.47 5.93 13.71
C LEU A 161 -5.60 5.91 14.97
N ILE A 162 -4.30 5.67 14.82
CA ILE A 162 -3.35 5.63 15.94
C ILE A 162 -3.10 7.03 16.52
N ASP A 163 -2.95 8.04 15.66
CA ASP A 163 -2.68 9.42 16.11
C ASP A 163 -3.92 10.13 16.66
N SER A 164 -5.12 9.73 16.23
CA SER A 164 -6.40 10.21 16.79
C SER A 164 -6.78 9.51 18.10
N SER A 165 -6.00 8.53 18.55
CA SER A 165 -6.25 7.84 19.82
C SER A 165 -6.07 8.80 21.01
N PRO A 166 -7.01 8.82 21.97
CA PRO A 166 -6.84 9.59 23.20
C PRO A 166 -5.80 8.99 24.15
N ASP A 167 -5.42 7.72 23.95
CA ASP A 167 -4.40 7.03 24.72
C ASP A 167 -3.01 7.18 24.06
N PHE A 168 -1.95 7.21 24.89
CA PHE A 168 -0.57 7.19 24.42
C PHE A 168 -0.21 5.77 23.97
N ILE A 169 0.00 5.59 22.66
CA ILE A 169 0.33 4.31 22.04
C ILE A 169 1.81 4.31 21.70
N TYR A 170 2.51 3.23 22.06
CA TYR A 170 3.94 3.10 21.82
C TYR A 170 4.35 1.66 21.53
N THR A 171 5.55 1.51 20.94
CA THR A 171 6.25 0.22 20.88
C THR A 171 7.67 0.37 21.38
N LEU A 172 8.15 -0.66 22.07
CA LEU A 172 9.53 -0.82 22.51
C LEU A 172 10.18 -1.96 21.76
N ASP A 173 11.49 -1.89 21.53
CA ASP A 173 12.29 -3.03 21.10
C ASP A 173 12.48 -4.06 22.24
N LYS A 174 13.31 -5.08 21.98
CA LYS A 174 13.61 -6.14 22.96
C LYS A 174 14.41 -5.67 24.20
N ASP A 175 15.02 -4.49 24.11
CA ASP A 175 15.91 -3.91 25.11
C ASP A 175 15.27 -2.71 25.83
N GLY A 176 14.04 -2.31 25.45
CA GLY A 176 13.24 -1.29 26.11
C GLY A 176 13.31 0.10 25.47
N TYR A 177 13.83 0.23 24.26
CA TYR A 177 13.92 1.50 23.53
C TYR A 177 12.69 1.73 22.66
N PHE A 178 12.17 2.97 22.62
CA PHE A 178 11.01 3.29 21.81
C PHE A 178 11.31 3.19 20.31
N ASN A 179 10.61 2.29 19.62
CA ASN A 179 10.62 2.22 18.16
C ASN A 179 9.49 3.06 17.54
N PHE A 180 8.42 3.29 18.31
CA PHE A 180 7.26 4.05 17.86
C PHE A 180 6.55 4.70 19.04
N VAL A 181 6.02 5.91 18.80
CA VAL A 181 5.07 6.62 19.65
C VAL A 181 4.06 7.35 18.75
N ASN A 182 2.80 7.46 19.19
CA ASN A 182 1.78 8.25 18.51
C ASN A 182 1.82 9.73 18.93
N ASN A 183 1.17 10.60 18.15
CA ASN A 183 1.19 12.06 18.39
C ASN A 183 0.56 12.48 19.74
N ARG A 184 -0.18 11.57 20.40
CA ARG A 184 -0.72 11.84 21.73
C ARG A 184 0.35 12.26 22.73
N VAL A 185 1.59 11.79 22.57
CA VAL A 185 2.71 12.08 23.48
C VAL A 185 3.06 13.57 23.58
N GLU A 186 2.91 14.34 22.50
CA GLU A 186 3.17 15.78 22.49
C GLU A 186 2.14 16.52 23.35
N SER A 187 0.85 16.24 23.14
CA SER A 187 -0.22 16.86 23.90
C SER A 187 -0.30 16.38 25.36
N LEU A 188 0.12 15.14 25.63
CA LEU A 188 0.01 14.51 26.95
C LEU A 188 1.23 14.83 27.84
N LEU A 189 2.44 14.70 27.28
CA LEU A 189 3.70 14.79 28.02
C LEU A 189 4.60 15.94 27.55
N GLY A 190 4.32 16.59 26.42
CA GLY A 190 5.11 17.73 25.91
C GLY A 190 6.40 17.37 25.16
N TYR A 191 6.67 16.09 24.93
CA TYR A 191 7.83 15.63 24.14
C TYR A 191 7.45 15.42 22.69
N SER A 192 8.35 15.78 21.76
CA SER A 192 8.16 15.40 20.37
C SER A 192 8.45 13.91 20.15
N LYS A 193 7.90 13.34 19.08
CA LYS A 193 8.15 11.96 18.70
C LYS A 193 9.64 11.68 18.49
N GLU A 194 10.34 12.60 17.83
CA GLU A 194 11.77 12.48 17.48
C GLU A 194 12.65 12.46 18.73
N GLU A 195 12.22 13.12 19.81
CA GLU A 195 12.94 13.11 21.09
C GLU A 195 12.86 11.77 21.81
N LEU A 196 11.76 11.03 21.61
CA LEU A 196 11.48 9.79 22.33
C LEU A 196 11.87 8.54 21.56
N VAL A 197 11.75 8.53 20.24
CA VAL A 197 12.18 7.39 19.43
C VAL A 197 13.69 7.17 19.61
N GLY A 198 14.06 5.94 19.97
CA GLY A 198 15.42 5.56 20.31
C GLY A 198 15.82 5.82 21.78
N GLN A 199 14.98 6.46 22.59
CA GLN A 199 15.19 6.57 24.03
C GLN A 199 14.67 5.34 24.77
N HIS A 200 15.32 4.99 25.87
CA HIS A 200 14.86 3.91 26.76
C HIS A 200 13.63 4.37 27.57
N TYR A 201 12.66 3.49 27.82
CA TYR A 201 11.42 3.86 28.54
C TYR A 201 11.67 4.51 29.91
N SER A 202 12.79 4.18 30.57
CA SER A 202 13.16 4.77 31.87
C SER A 202 13.37 6.28 31.81
N PHE A 203 13.57 6.85 30.62
CA PHE A 203 13.62 8.29 30.42
C PHE A 203 12.29 8.98 30.80
N LEU A 204 11.16 8.36 30.43
CA LEU A 204 9.82 8.90 30.70
C LEU A 204 9.26 8.47 32.05
N VAL A 205 9.67 7.32 32.59
CA VAL A 205 9.13 6.81 33.86
C VAL A 205 9.71 7.59 35.05
N TYR A 206 8.87 7.92 36.03
CA TYR A 206 9.30 8.52 37.29
C TYR A 206 10.19 7.56 38.09
N GLU A 207 11.20 8.09 38.79
CA GLU A 207 12.28 7.27 39.37
C GLU A 207 11.79 6.18 40.34
N GLU A 208 10.81 6.52 41.19
CA GLU A 208 10.17 5.59 42.13
C GLU A 208 9.40 4.46 41.42
N ASP A 209 8.97 4.68 40.17
CA ASP A 209 8.16 3.73 39.42
C ASP A 209 9.02 2.88 38.44
N ILE A 210 10.34 3.12 38.36
CA ILE A 210 11.24 2.41 37.42
C ILE A 210 11.30 0.91 37.69
N ASP A 211 11.39 0.49 38.95
CA ASP A 211 11.51 -0.94 39.27
C ASP A 211 10.21 -1.69 38.99
N ARG A 212 9.06 -1.02 39.19
CA ARG A 212 7.75 -1.51 38.76
C ARG A 212 7.68 -1.64 37.23
N ALA A 213 8.26 -0.68 36.51
CA ALA A 213 8.38 -0.72 35.05
C ALA A 213 9.21 -1.93 34.60
N LYS A 214 10.42 -2.09 35.15
CA LYS A 214 11.34 -3.17 34.81
C LYS A 214 10.70 -4.53 35.00
N PHE A 215 10.03 -4.73 36.13
CA PHE A 215 9.31 -5.97 36.42
C PHE A 215 8.26 -6.24 35.33
N PHE A 216 7.42 -5.25 35.03
CA PHE A 216 6.35 -5.40 34.05
C PHE A 216 6.83 -5.63 32.60
N PHE A 217 7.92 -4.97 32.19
CA PHE A 217 8.48 -5.11 30.85
C PHE A 217 9.32 -6.40 30.69
N ASN A 218 9.99 -6.89 31.75
CA ASN A 218 10.79 -8.13 31.68
C ASN A 218 9.96 -9.41 31.86
N GLU A 219 8.92 -9.40 32.71
CA GLU A 219 8.17 -10.61 33.08
C GLU A 219 7.36 -11.20 31.91
N ARG A 220 6.98 -10.38 30.92
CA ARG A 220 6.24 -10.84 29.73
C ARG A 220 7.09 -11.52 28.64
N ARG A 221 8.40 -11.72 28.88
CA ARG A 221 9.24 -12.66 28.09
C ARG A 221 8.88 -14.13 28.35
N THR A 222 8.12 -14.40 29.42
CA THR A 222 7.67 -15.73 29.84
C THR A 222 6.15 -15.77 29.80
N ASP A 223 5.59 -16.73 29.08
CA ASP A 223 4.23 -16.82 28.52
C ASP A 223 3.08 -17.00 29.55
N SER A 224 3.26 -16.51 30.79
CA SER A 224 2.37 -16.82 31.91
C SER A 224 2.18 -15.61 32.82
N ARG A 225 1.01 -14.97 32.65
CA ARG A 225 0.15 -14.30 33.66
C ARG A 225 -0.27 -12.86 33.32
N THR A 226 -1.60 -12.73 33.32
CA THR A 226 -2.48 -11.57 33.58
C THR A 226 -2.18 -10.22 32.94
N GLN A 227 -3.20 -9.73 32.23
CA GLN A 227 -3.44 -8.35 31.81
C GLN A 227 -3.62 -7.41 33.02
N GLN A 228 -2.71 -7.40 34.00
CA GLN A 228 -2.82 -6.46 35.10
C GLN A 228 -2.52 -5.04 34.60
N ASN A 229 -3.44 -4.14 34.89
CA ASN A 229 -3.26 -2.71 34.70
C ASN A 229 -2.19 -2.24 35.68
N VAL A 230 -1.09 -1.68 35.17
CA VAL A 230 -0.03 -1.13 36.02
C VAL A 230 -0.14 0.38 36.01
N GLU A 231 -0.34 0.95 37.20
CA GLU A 231 -0.34 2.40 37.40
C GLU A 231 1.08 2.91 37.53
N MET A 232 1.41 3.97 36.80
CA MET A 232 2.75 4.56 36.74
C MET A 232 2.67 6.06 36.50
N ARG A 233 3.69 6.80 36.94
CA ARG A 233 3.84 8.23 36.65
C ARG A 233 4.83 8.44 35.52
N LEU A 234 4.40 9.19 34.51
CA LEU A 234 5.27 9.64 33.42
C LEU A 234 5.67 11.10 33.63
N LYS A 235 6.96 11.40 33.43
CA LYS A 235 7.53 12.75 33.46
C LYS A 235 6.97 13.56 32.29
N CYS A 236 6.61 14.82 32.54
CA CYS A 236 6.20 15.76 31.50
C CYS A 236 7.31 16.79 31.24
N LYS A 237 7.49 17.15 29.97
CA LYS A 237 8.25 18.32 29.53
C LYS A 237 7.29 19.50 29.51
N SER A 238 7.41 20.40 30.48
CA SER A 238 6.53 21.58 30.53
C SER A 238 6.96 22.59 29.45
N PRO A 239 6.05 23.06 28.55
CA PRO A 239 6.41 24.11 27.60
C PRO A 239 6.20 25.54 28.14
N ASP A 240 5.56 25.74 29.31
CA ASP A 240 5.19 27.10 29.74
C ASP A 240 5.12 27.28 31.28
N MET A 241 6.16 27.92 31.83
CA MET A 241 6.32 28.28 33.24
C MET A 241 5.50 29.52 33.63
N ARG A 242 4.16 29.47 33.66
CA ARG A 242 3.38 30.57 34.28
C ARG A 242 2.35 30.17 35.32
N PHE A 243 1.89 28.93 35.37
CA PHE A 243 0.85 28.54 36.33
C PHE A 243 1.00 27.09 36.80
N ARG A 244 1.82 26.85 37.83
CA ARG A 244 1.65 25.76 38.84
C ARG A 244 2.79 25.83 39.88
N HIS A 245 2.43 25.97 41.15
CA HIS A 245 3.33 26.05 42.31
C HIS A 245 3.76 24.65 42.84
N PHE A 246 3.94 23.64 41.98
CA PHE A 246 4.44 22.31 42.40
C PHE A 246 5.49 21.78 41.41
N GLU A 247 6.65 21.40 41.94
CA GLU A 247 7.93 21.16 41.25
C GLU A 247 8.04 19.83 40.46
N THR A 248 6.97 19.06 40.30
CA THR A 248 7.02 17.81 39.49
C THR A 248 5.75 17.65 38.67
N SER A 249 5.83 17.96 37.37
CA SER A 249 4.73 17.73 36.42
C SER A 249 4.79 16.29 35.93
N PHE A 250 4.01 15.41 36.55
CA PHE A 250 3.81 14.05 36.08
C PHE A 250 2.35 13.80 35.70
N VAL A 251 2.13 12.83 34.82
CA VAL A 251 0.80 12.29 34.48
C VAL A 251 0.72 10.87 35.01
N THR A 252 -0.36 10.54 35.70
CA THR A 252 -0.61 9.17 36.16
C THR A 252 -1.30 8.39 35.05
N ILE A 253 -0.65 7.34 34.59
CA ILE A 253 -1.17 6.46 33.54
C ILE A 253 -1.55 5.09 34.09
N VAL A 254 -2.44 4.41 33.38
CA VAL A 254 -2.59 2.95 33.42
C VAL A 254 -1.99 2.37 32.15
N LEU A 255 -1.05 1.46 32.33
CA LEU A 255 -0.35 0.79 31.26
C LEU A 255 -0.93 -0.58 30.96
N LYS A 256 -1.20 -0.83 29.68
CA LYS A 256 -1.51 -2.14 29.11
C LYS A 256 -0.49 -2.43 28.02
N SER A 257 0.17 -3.58 28.07
CA SER A 257 1.16 -3.96 27.07
C SER A 257 1.01 -5.41 26.61
N LYS A 258 1.51 -5.71 25.42
CA LYS A 258 1.54 -7.04 24.81
C LYS A 258 2.90 -7.25 24.14
N GLY A 259 3.49 -8.43 24.31
CA GLY A 259 4.69 -8.81 23.55
C GLY A 259 4.39 -8.91 22.05
N LEU A 260 5.32 -8.41 21.24
CA LEU A 260 5.36 -8.56 19.79
C LEU A 260 6.32 -9.70 19.46
N TYR A 261 5.89 -10.59 18.58
CA TYR A 261 6.64 -11.77 18.16
C TYR A 261 6.65 -11.85 16.62
N GLU A 262 7.74 -12.33 16.04
CA GLU A 262 7.87 -12.48 14.59
C GLU A 262 6.93 -13.57 14.06
N THR A 263 6.01 -13.25 13.15
CA THR A 263 5.04 -14.21 12.60
C THR A 263 5.71 -15.20 11.64
N GLY A 264 5.38 -16.50 11.73
CA GLY A 264 5.77 -17.52 10.73
C GLY A 264 6.73 -18.62 11.20
N LYS A 265 6.99 -18.74 12.51
CA LYS A 265 7.78 -19.83 13.11
C LYS A 265 6.99 -20.53 14.21
N ASP A 266 7.23 -21.83 14.43
CA ASP A 266 6.59 -22.65 15.49
C ASP A 266 6.96 -22.20 16.92
N SER A 267 7.95 -21.31 17.05
CA SER A 267 8.25 -20.57 18.29
C SER A 267 8.75 -19.18 17.89
N PRO A 268 7.84 -18.21 17.74
CA PRO A 268 8.19 -16.94 17.14
C PRO A 268 9.09 -16.14 18.09
N PRO A 269 10.27 -15.66 17.62
CA PRO A 269 11.17 -14.89 18.47
C PRO A 269 10.52 -13.59 18.91
N PHE A 270 10.76 -13.21 20.17
CA PHE A 270 10.32 -11.94 20.74
C PHE A 270 11.06 -10.78 20.08
N ILE A 271 10.30 -9.83 19.51
CA ILE A 271 10.86 -8.66 18.80
C ILE A 271 10.70 -7.36 19.58
N GLY A 272 9.78 -7.29 20.55
CA GLY A 272 9.56 -6.09 21.33
C GLY A 272 8.22 -6.08 22.06
N THR A 273 7.81 -4.91 22.53
CA THR A 273 6.57 -4.74 23.31
C THR A 273 5.71 -3.66 22.67
N TYR A 274 4.43 -3.94 22.46
CA TYR A 274 3.41 -2.95 22.15
C TYR A 274 2.71 -2.51 23.44
N GLY A 275 2.47 -1.21 23.62
CA GLY A 275 1.83 -0.68 24.83
C GLY A 275 0.86 0.46 24.55
N VAL A 276 -0.14 0.55 25.42
CA VAL A 276 -1.12 1.63 25.50
C VAL A 276 -1.10 2.16 26.93
N ALA A 277 -0.82 3.44 27.06
CA ALA A 277 -0.83 4.19 28.31
C ALA A 277 -2.02 5.14 28.30
N ARG A 278 -2.97 4.89 29.20
CA ARG A 278 -4.16 5.73 29.37
C ARG A 278 -3.95 6.70 30.53
N ASP A 279 -4.18 7.98 30.31
CA ASP A 279 -4.22 8.97 31.39
C ASP A 279 -5.41 8.69 32.33
N ILE A 280 -5.12 8.57 33.62
CA ILE A 280 -6.11 8.38 34.69
C ILE A 280 -6.00 9.46 35.77
N SER A 281 -5.33 10.58 35.49
CA SER A 281 -5.08 11.65 36.45
C SER A 281 -6.37 12.21 37.03
N ASP A 282 -7.38 12.43 36.19
CA ASP A 282 -8.69 12.93 36.63
C ASP A 282 -9.44 11.89 37.46
N ARG A 283 -9.34 10.61 37.09
CA ARG A 283 -9.92 9.51 37.86
C ARG A 283 -9.30 9.44 39.26
N LYS A 284 -7.98 9.60 39.38
CA LYS A 284 -7.27 9.58 40.67
C LYS A 284 -7.68 10.73 41.57
N LYS A 285 -7.80 11.94 41.03
CA LYS A 285 -8.28 13.10 41.80
C LYS A 285 -9.71 12.90 42.32
N ALA A 286 -10.58 12.31 41.51
CA ALA A 286 -11.94 12.01 41.93
C ALA A 286 -11.98 10.94 43.04
N GLU A 287 -11.19 9.87 42.92
CA GLU A 287 -11.04 8.83 43.95
C GLU A 287 -10.52 9.40 45.28
N GLU A 288 -9.49 10.25 45.24
CA GLU A 288 -8.94 10.92 46.42
C GLU A 288 -9.97 11.85 47.08
N MET A 289 -10.74 12.60 46.30
CA MET A 289 -11.77 13.50 46.82
C MET A 289 -12.92 12.73 47.49
N ILE A 290 -13.36 11.61 46.89
CA ILE A 290 -14.37 10.74 47.48
C ILE A 290 -13.87 10.13 48.79
N ASN A 291 -12.64 9.60 48.80
CA ASN A 291 -12.05 9.06 50.01
C ASN A 291 -11.94 10.13 51.11
N PHE A 292 -11.48 11.32 50.76
CA PHE A 292 -11.40 12.43 51.71
C PHE A 292 -12.76 12.78 52.32
N GLN A 293 -13.82 12.86 51.50
CA GLN A 293 -15.19 13.11 51.99
C GLN A 293 -15.69 11.98 52.91
N ALA A 294 -15.51 10.71 52.52
CA ALA A 294 -15.93 9.55 53.30
C ALA A 294 -15.22 9.44 54.66
N TYR A 295 -13.91 9.75 54.72
CA TYR A 295 -13.15 9.77 55.97
C TYR A 295 -13.50 10.98 56.86
N HIS A 296 -13.85 12.12 56.27
CA HIS A 296 -14.27 13.29 57.06
C HIS A 296 -15.68 13.12 57.63
N ASP A 297 -16.62 12.57 56.87
CA ASP A 297 -18.00 12.35 57.36
C ASP A 297 -18.03 11.36 58.54
N ALA A 298 -17.20 10.32 58.53
CA ALA A 298 -17.10 9.31 59.61
C ALA A 298 -16.49 9.81 60.93
N LEU A 299 -15.91 11.01 60.96
CA LEU A 299 -15.37 11.67 62.16
C LEU A 299 -16.32 12.73 62.75
N THR A 300 -17.47 12.95 62.11
CA THR A 300 -18.47 13.96 62.49
C THR A 300 -19.79 13.38 63.01
N GLU A 301 -19.91 12.06 63.10
CA GLU A 301 -20.97 11.35 63.85
C GLU A 301 -20.46 10.86 65.21
#